data_AF-A0A949YBB1-F1
#
_entry.id   AF-A0A949YBB1-F1
#
_cell.length_a   1.000
_cell.length_b   1.000
_cell.length_c   1.000
_cell.angle_alpha   90.00
_cell.angle_beta   90.00
_cell.angle_gamma   90.00
#
_symmetry.space_group_name_H-M   'P 1'
#
loop_
_entity.id
_entity.type
_entity.pdbx_description
1 polymer ?
#
loop_
_entity_poly.entity_id
_entity_poly.type
_entity_poly.pdbx_seq_one_letter_code
_entity_poly.pdbx_strand_id
1 'polypeptide(L)'
;MSTPTGEPPAPSDFIRDIVAEDLKAGKYSFSHTRFPPEPNGYLHIGHAKSICLNFGIAREFGGVCNLRMDDTNPTKEETEYVESIAEDLNWLIAGWADQVLGLKSKGKTADAEEVDGKLDFSLQPVVGGKPAPNSALDHGHSEPQTEPFYASDYFEQFFEYAVQLINKGKAYVDELSPTDTDSYRVSGKESPFRGRSPEENLGLFQRMRAGEFPDGFCTLRAKIDMQSPNVWMR
;
A
#
# COMPACT_ATOMS: atom_id res chain seq x y z
N MET A 1 18.35 -40.31 33.69
CA MET A 1 17.20 -39.47 33.28
C MET A 1 17.73 -38.49 32.26
N SER A 2 17.30 -38.59 31.01
CA SER A 2 17.77 -37.72 29.93
C SER A 2 16.96 -36.42 29.96
N THR A 3 17.63 -35.29 30.12
CA THR A 3 17.02 -33.96 30.04
C THR A 3 16.49 -33.70 28.63
N PRO A 4 15.24 -33.21 28.46
CA PRO A 4 14.76 -32.81 27.15
C PRO A 4 15.47 -31.51 26.72
N THR A 5 16.34 -31.61 25.72
CA THR A 5 17.09 -30.51 25.10
C THR A 5 16.31 -29.83 23.97
N GLY A 6 15.00 -29.61 24.16
CA GLY A 6 14.18 -28.90 23.19
C GLY A 6 14.03 -27.45 23.61
N GLU A 7 14.62 -26.53 22.87
CA GLU A 7 14.22 -25.12 22.93
C GLU A 7 12.70 -25.06 22.68
N PRO A 8 11.92 -24.36 23.52
CA PRO A 8 10.48 -24.29 23.33
C PRO A 8 10.20 -23.75 21.92
N PRO A 9 9.20 -24.29 21.20
CA PRO A 9 8.86 -23.79 19.88
C PRO A 9 8.62 -22.28 19.97
N ALA A 10 9.16 -21.53 19.01
CA ALA A 10 8.98 -20.10 18.96
C ALA A 10 7.47 -19.78 19.05
N PRO A 11 7.07 -18.74 19.81
CA PRO A 11 5.67 -18.34 19.87
C PRO A 11 5.14 -18.11 18.45
N SER A 12 4.19 -18.94 18.02
CA SER A 12 3.51 -18.78 16.74
C SER A 12 2.18 -18.07 16.93
N ASP A 13 1.79 -17.29 15.93
CA ASP A 13 0.44 -16.74 15.78
C ASP A 13 -0.13 -17.21 14.45
N PHE A 14 -1.45 -17.07 14.29
CA PHE A 14 -2.16 -17.59 13.12
C PHE A 14 -1.65 -17.04 11.78
N ILE A 15 -1.02 -15.85 11.75
CA ILE A 15 -0.46 -15.27 10.51
C ILE A 15 0.81 -16.01 10.13
N ARG A 16 1.68 -16.30 11.10
CA ARG A 16 2.90 -17.10 10.87
C ARG A 16 2.56 -18.51 10.41
N ASP A 17 1.53 -19.12 10.98
CA ASP A 17 1.05 -20.44 10.57
C ASP A 17 0.60 -20.43 9.09
N ILE A 18 -0.15 -19.40 8.67
CA ILE A 18 -0.57 -19.23 7.27
C ILE A 18 0.63 -19.03 6.34
N VAL A 19 1.59 -18.18 6.71
CA VAL A 19 2.78 -17.93 5.88
C VAL A 19 3.62 -19.20 5.74
N ALA A 20 3.82 -19.94 6.83
CA ALA A 20 4.55 -21.21 6.81
C ALA A 20 3.86 -22.25 5.91
N GLU A 21 2.53 -22.35 5.97
CA GLU A 21 1.75 -23.26 5.12
C GLU A 21 1.85 -22.86 3.64
N ASP A 22 1.64 -21.58 3.30
CA ASP A 22 1.67 -21.09 1.92
C ASP A 22 3.06 -21.27 1.28
N LEU A 23 4.14 -21.02 2.03
CA LEU A 23 5.51 -21.24 1.57
C LEU A 23 5.82 -22.74 1.41
N LYS A 24 5.41 -23.57 2.38
CA LYS A 24 5.58 -25.03 2.30
C LYS A 24 4.81 -25.64 1.13
N ALA A 25 3.63 -25.11 0.82
CA ALA A 25 2.82 -25.51 -0.32
C ALA A 25 3.37 -24.99 -1.67
N GLY A 26 4.39 -24.11 -1.64
CA GLY A 26 4.97 -23.51 -2.84
C GLY A 26 4.03 -22.52 -3.54
N LYS A 27 3.01 -22.01 -2.83
CA LYS A 27 2.07 -21.02 -3.38
C LYS A 27 2.74 -19.68 -3.63
N TYR A 28 3.70 -19.33 -2.77
CA TYR A 28 4.61 -18.19 -2.96
C TYR A 28 6.04 -18.68 -2.78
N SER A 29 6.97 -18.09 -3.55
CA SER A 29 8.39 -18.46 -3.51
C SER A 29 9.15 -17.79 -2.36
N PHE A 30 8.66 -16.67 -1.83
CA PHE A 30 9.25 -15.96 -0.69
C PHE A 30 8.19 -15.10 0.04
N SER A 31 8.51 -14.65 1.25
CA SER A 31 7.66 -13.75 2.04
C SER A 31 7.95 -12.29 1.70
N HIS A 32 6.91 -11.50 1.42
CA HIS A 32 7.03 -10.06 1.23
C HIS A 32 5.96 -9.34 2.04
N THR A 33 6.36 -8.68 3.12
CA THR A 33 5.47 -7.88 3.97
C THR A 33 5.69 -6.38 3.75
N ARG A 34 4.87 -5.55 4.40
CA ARG A 34 5.05 -4.09 4.37
C ARG A 34 4.51 -3.43 5.63
N PHE A 35 5.18 -2.37 6.06
CA PHE A 35 4.67 -1.41 7.04
C PHE A 35 4.27 -0.12 6.30
N PRO A 36 2.96 0.18 6.15
CA PRO A 36 2.48 1.30 5.35
C PRO A 36 1.85 2.44 6.19
N PRO A 37 2.61 3.20 6.99
CA PRO A 37 2.04 4.32 7.72
C PRO A 37 1.64 5.46 6.77
N GLU A 38 0.56 6.16 7.12
CA GLU A 38 0.28 7.48 6.53
C GLU A 38 1.27 8.50 7.13
N PRO A 39 1.95 9.32 6.31
CA PRO A 39 2.93 10.29 6.82
C PRO A 39 2.26 11.59 7.30
N ASN A 40 1.31 11.46 8.24
CA ASN A 40 0.52 12.58 8.78
C ASN A 40 0.57 12.70 10.31
N GLY A 41 1.49 11.97 10.95
CA GLY A 41 1.69 12.00 12.39
C GLY A 41 2.88 11.14 12.83
N TYR A 42 3.33 11.38 14.07
CA TYR A 42 4.42 10.64 14.70
C TYR A 42 4.02 9.20 15.04
N LEU A 43 4.99 8.27 14.98
CA LEU A 43 4.72 6.92 15.45
C LEU A 43 4.57 6.89 16.98
N HIS A 44 3.63 6.07 17.45
CA HIS A 44 3.47 5.75 18.87
C HIS A 44 3.60 4.23 19.11
N ILE A 45 3.58 3.81 20.38
CA ILE A 45 3.78 2.40 20.77
C ILE A 45 2.82 1.39 20.09
N GLY A 46 1.62 1.82 19.70
CA GLY A 46 0.71 0.97 18.91
C GLY A 46 1.30 0.51 17.57
N HIS A 47 2.12 1.35 16.92
CA HIS A 47 2.78 1.02 15.65
C HIS A 47 3.88 -0.02 15.82
N ALA A 48 4.54 -0.05 17.00
CA ALA A 48 5.59 -1.03 17.28
C ALA A 48 5.10 -2.47 17.11
N LYS A 49 3.83 -2.76 17.45
CA LYS A 49 3.24 -4.09 17.20
C LYS A 49 3.19 -4.42 15.71
N SER A 50 2.78 -3.48 14.87
CA SER A 50 2.71 -3.67 13.42
C SER A 50 4.10 -3.82 12.81
N ILE A 51 5.07 -3.02 13.26
CA ILE A 51 6.48 -3.11 12.85
C ILE A 51 7.04 -4.50 13.23
N CYS A 52 6.94 -4.88 14.50
CA CYS A 52 7.45 -6.17 14.98
C CYS A 52 6.80 -7.37 14.28
N LEU A 53 5.51 -7.28 13.94
CA LEU A 53 4.83 -8.32 13.19
C LEU A 53 5.35 -8.42 11.74
N ASN A 54 5.32 -7.31 10.99
CA ASN A 54 5.68 -7.33 9.57
C ASN A 54 7.17 -7.66 9.34
N PHE A 55 8.07 -7.00 10.08
CA PHE A 55 9.51 -7.24 10.00
C PHE A 55 9.89 -8.59 10.60
N GLY A 56 9.20 -9.02 11.67
CA GLY A 56 9.40 -10.32 12.28
C GLY A 56 9.09 -11.46 11.31
N ILE A 57 7.96 -11.39 10.59
CA ILE A 57 7.58 -12.39 9.57
C ILE A 57 8.60 -12.37 8.42
N ALA A 58 8.96 -11.20 7.89
CA ALA A 58 9.95 -11.12 6.81
C ALA A 58 11.28 -11.76 7.24
N ARG A 59 11.78 -11.45 8.43
CA ARG A 59 13.01 -12.05 8.96
C ARG A 59 12.92 -13.56 9.13
N GLU A 60 11.86 -14.03 9.77
CA GLU A 60 11.68 -15.44 10.14
C GLU A 60 11.61 -16.36 8.92
N PHE A 61 11.00 -15.87 7.82
CA PHE A 61 10.82 -16.62 6.58
C PHE A 61 11.78 -16.21 5.46
N GLY A 62 12.88 -15.48 5.78
CA GLY A 62 13.90 -15.12 4.81
C GLY A 62 13.41 -14.21 3.67
N GLY A 63 12.46 -13.34 3.96
CA GLY A 63 11.80 -12.42 3.06
C GLY A 63 12.22 -10.97 3.19
N VAL A 64 11.37 -10.06 2.70
CA VAL A 64 11.57 -8.60 2.73
C VAL A 64 10.35 -7.90 3.34
N CYS A 65 10.58 -6.82 4.08
CA CYS A 65 9.52 -5.93 4.56
C CYS A 65 9.71 -4.52 4.02
N ASN A 66 8.82 -4.06 3.15
CA ASN A 66 8.88 -2.70 2.61
C ASN A 66 8.43 -1.67 3.64
N LEU A 67 9.16 -0.56 3.75
CA LEU A 67 8.60 0.68 4.29
C LEU A 67 7.91 1.44 3.15
N ARG A 68 6.61 1.68 3.28
CA ARG A 68 5.84 2.44 2.29
C ARG A 68 5.10 3.59 2.95
N MET A 69 5.29 4.81 2.50
CA MET A 69 4.42 5.91 2.91
C MET A 69 3.09 5.78 2.16
N ASP A 70 1.98 5.67 2.88
CA ASP A 70 0.64 5.68 2.28
C ASP A 70 0.18 7.13 2.09
N ASP A 71 0.85 7.80 1.15
CA ASP A 71 0.82 9.25 0.93
C ASP A 71 -0.24 9.67 -0.10
N THR A 72 -1.48 9.21 0.11
CA THR A 72 -2.61 9.45 -0.80
C THR A 72 -3.43 10.69 -0.48
N ASN A 73 -3.14 11.36 0.64
CA ASN A 73 -3.85 12.53 1.14
C ASN A 73 -2.96 13.79 1.10
N PRO A 74 -3.05 14.62 0.04
CA PRO A 74 -2.14 15.75 -0.17
C PRO A 74 -2.28 16.88 0.86
N THR A 75 -3.25 16.82 1.79
CA THR A 75 -3.53 17.90 2.76
C THR A 75 -2.91 17.70 4.13
N LYS A 76 -2.45 16.49 4.45
CA LYS A 76 -1.99 16.13 5.79
C LYS A 76 -0.57 15.61 5.85
N GLU A 77 0.12 15.61 4.72
CA GLU A 77 1.38 14.90 4.56
C GLU A 77 2.53 15.88 4.53
N GLU A 78 3.47 15.69 5.46
CA GLU A 78 4.64 16.54 5.60
C GLU A 78 5.92 15.71 5.62
N THR A 79 6.99 16.26 5.05
CA THR A 79 8.32 15.64 5.03
C THR A 79 8.80 15.33 6.46
N GLU A 80 8.42 16.11 7.47
CA GLU A 80 8.78 15.85 8.87
C GLU A 80 8.30 14.47 9.35
N TYR A 81 7.09 14.05 8.96
CA TYR A 81 6.53 12.76 9.38
C TYR A 81 7.20 11.62 8.63
N VAL A 82 7.49 11.79 7.34
CA VAL A 82 8.27 10.81 6.56
C VAL A 82 9.62 10.55 7.22
N GLU A 83 10.32 11.62 7.61
CA GLU A 83 11.64 11.54 8.25
C GLU A 83 11.56 10.88 9.64
N SER A 84 10.62 11.33 10.49
CA SER A 84 10.43 10.76 11.82
C SER A 84 10.01 9.29 11.78
N ILE A 85 9.10 8.90 10.88
CA ILE A 85 8.68 7.51 10.70
C ILE A 85 9.87 6.65 10.31
N ALA A 86 10.71 7.12 9.37
CA ALA A 86 11.89 6.40 8.94
C ALA A 86 12.90 6.26 10.10
N GLU A 87 13.12 7.32 10.88
CA GLU A 87 14.02 7.31 12.04
C GLU A 87 13.55 6.32 13.11
N ASP A 88 12.29 6.43 13.55
CA ASP A 88 11.70 5.57 14.57
C ASP A 88 11.70 4.09 14.16
N LEU A 89 11.40 3.82 12.88
CA LEU A 89 11.47 2.47 12.33
C LEU A 89 12.89 1.92 12.39
N ASN A 90 13.87 2.67 11.88
CA ASN A 90 15.27 2.25 11.86
C ASN A 90 15.79 2.02 13.28
N TRP A 91 15.45 2.90 14.23
CA TRP A 91 15.75 2.71 15.64
C TRP A 91 15.15 1.41 16.19
N LEU A 92 13.87 1.15 15.91
CA LEU A 92 13.18 0.00 16.47
C LEU A 92 13.69 -1.33 15.89
N ILE A 93 14.01 -1.41 14.59
CA ILE A 93 14.43 -2.67 13.94
C ILE A 93 15.93 -2.95 14.04
N ALA A 94 16.73 -1.96 14.47
CA ALA A 94 18.19 -2.06 14.50
C ALA A 94 18.67 -3.28 15.28
N GLY A 95 19.55 -4.06 14.65
CA GLY A 95 20.23 -5.20 15.26
C GLY A 95 19.39 -6.46 15.34
N TRP A 96 18.15 -6.44 14.83
CA TRP A 96 17.34 -7.65 14.77
C TRP A 96 16.55 -7.85 13.48
N ALA A 97 16.19 -6.81 12.72
CA ALA A 97 15.48 -6.93 11.44
C ALA A 97 15.84 -5.87 10.38
N ASP A 98 16.88 -5.07 10.59
CA ASP A 98 17.37 -4.09 9.62
C ASP A 98 17.80 -4.73 8.28
N GLN A 99 18.28 -5.97 8.31
CA GLN A 99 18.67 -6.73 7.13
C GLN A 99 17.51 -7.12 6.20
N VAL A 100 16.25 -7.01 6.63
CA VAL A 100 15.07 -7.28 5.79
C VAL A 100 14.30 -6.03 5.40
N LEU A 101 14.80 -4.84 5.76
CA LEU A 101 14.20 -3.57 5.34
C LEU A 101 14.31 -3.41 3.82
N GLY A 102 13.15 -3.33 3.17
CA GLY A 102 13.02 -3.03 1.75
C GLY A 102 12.73 -1.54 1.53
N LEU A 103 13.61 -0.89 0.77
CA LEU A 103 13.46 0.48 0.30
C LEU A 103 13.52 0.51 -1.23
N LYS A 104 13.11 1.59 -1.87
CA LYS A 104 13.33 1.78 -3.31
C LYS A 104 14.59 2.60 -3.55
N SER A 105 15.14 2.50 -4.76
CA SER A 105 16.16 3.45 -5.23
C SER A 105 15.54 4.84 -5.31
N LYS A 106 16.26 5.86 -4.84
CA LYS A 106 15.78 7.24 -4.81
C LYS A 106 15.36 7.73 -6.19
N GLY A 107 14.15 8.29 -6.29
CA GLY A 107 13.57 8.81 -7.52
C GLY A 107 13.16 7.74 -8.55
N LYS A 108 13.20 6.46 -8.20
CA LYS A 108 12.67 5.40 -9.08
C LYS A 108 11.18 5.20 -8.86
N THR A 109 10.49 4.96 -9.96
CA THR A 109 9.09 4.53 -10.02
C THR A 109 9.04 3.14 -10.65
N ALA A 110 7.94 2.41 -10.44
CA ALA A 110 7.75 1.11 -11.08
C ALA A 110 7.62 1.27 -12.60
N ASP A 111 8.33 0.43 -13.34
CA ASP A 111 8.15 0.28 -14.80
C ASP A 111 7.14 -0.85 -15.07
N ALA A 112 6.53 -0.82 -16.25
CA ALA A 112 5.67 -1.91 -16.69
C ALA A 112 6.52 -3.14 -17.05
N GLU A 113 6.21 -4.27 -16.45
CA GLU A 113 6.86 -5.57 -16.71
C GLU A 113 5.82 -6.60 -17.13
N GLU A 114 6.15 -7.47 -18.08
CA GLU A 114 5.24 -8.56 -18.46
C GLU A 114 5.44 -9.75 -17.51
N VAL A 115 4.39 -10.10 -16.77
CA VAL A 115 4.33 -11.24 -15.87
C VAL A 115 3.14 -12.12 -16.27
N ASP A 116 3.40 -13.37 -16.66
CA ASP A 116 2.38 -14.34 -17.10
C ASP A 116 1.44 -13.81 -18.20
N GLY A 117 1.97 -13.03 -19.15
CA GLY A 117 1.21 -12.46 -20.26
C GLY A 117 0.32 -11.27 -19.88
N LYS A 118 0.53 -10.68 -18.69
CA LYS A 118 -0.13 -9.45 -18.23
C LYS A 118 0.93 -8.41 -17.88
N LEU A 119 0.60 -7.14 -18.10
CA LEU A 119 1.41 -6.05 -17.58
C LEU A 119 1.21 -5.97 -16.08
N ASP A 120 2.31 -6.06 -15.35
CA ASP A 120 2.42 -5.78 -13.93
C ASP A 120 3.32 -4.55 -13.72
N PHE A 121 3.21 -3.92 -12.57
CA PHE A 121 3.92 -2.69 -12.24
C PHE A 121 4.56 -2.89 -10.87
N SER A 122 5.79 -3.37 -10.89
CA SER A 122 6.52 -3.72 -9.69
C SER A 122 7.81 -2.93 -9.60
N LEU A 123 8.25 -2.63 -8.38
CA LEU A 123 9.55 -2.05 -8.12
C LEU A 123 10.27 -2.92 -7.11
N GLN A 124 11.39 -3.48 -7.53
CA GLN A 124 12.17 -4.39 -6.70
C GLN A 124 12.83 -3.61 -5.55
N PRO A 125 12.69 -4.09 -4.30
CA PRO A 125 13.30 -3.43 -3.16
C PRO A 125 14.81 -3.60 -3.15
N VAL A 126 15.51 -2.53 -2.77
CA VAL A 126 16.89 -2.58 -2.30
C VAL A 126 16.86 -2.99 -0.84
N VAL A 127 17.30 -4.22 -0.56
CA VAL A 127 17.24 -4.82 0.78
C VAL A 127 18.48 -4.42 1.59
N GLY A 128 18.28 -4.06 2.86
CA GLY A 128 19.37 -3.70 3.77
C GLY A 128 19.99 -2.33 3.52
N GLY A 129 19.37 -1.50 2.65
CA GLY A 129 19.75 -0.11 2.47
C GLY A 129 19.31 0.75 3.66
N LYS A 130 20.07 1.81 3.97
CA LYS A 130 19.63 2.87 4.89
C LYS A 130 19.01 4.03 4.11
N PRO A 131 17.90 4.63 4.54
CA PRO A 131 17.35 5.81 3.87
C PRO A 131 18.40 6.93 3.80
N ALA A 132 18.55 7.54 2.63
CA ALA A 132 19.48 8.65 2.48
C ALA A 132 18.99 9.89 3.25
N PRO A 133 19.85 10.60 4.01
CA PRO A 133 19.47 11.87 4.62
C PRO A 133 19.23 12.95 3.55
N ASN A 134 18.25 13.84 3.78
CA ASN A 134 17.95 14.95 2.88
C ASN A 134 18.97 16.10 2.94
N SER A 135 19.87 16.13 3.94
CA SER A 135 20.91 17.15 4.04
C SER A 135 22.09 16.80 3.11
N ALA A 136 22.22 17.59 2.06
CA ALA A 136 23.34 17.54 1.13
C ALA A 136 24.65 17.94 1.82
N LEU A 137 25.30 16.99 2.48
CA LEU A 137 26.74 17.00 2.68
C LEU A 137 27.27 15.67 2.17
N ASP A 138 27.55 15.65 0.87
CA ASP A 138 28.28 14.61 0.18
C ASP A 138 29.64 14.41 0.87
N HIS A 139 29.78 13.30 1.59
CA HIS A 139 31.04 12.77 2.05
C HIS A 139 31.31 11.45 1.34
N GLY A 140 31.35 11.48 0.00
CA GLY A 140 32.23 10.62 -0.79
C GLY A 140 32.07 9.11 -0.63
N HIS A 141 30.87 8.62 -0.30
CA HIS A 141 30.58 7.19 -0.26
C HIS A 141 29.55 6.82 -1.32
N SER A 142 29.97 5.95 -2.23
CA SER A 142 29.26 5.43 -3.40
C SER A 142 28.15 4.42 -3.05
N GLU A 143 27.42 4.63 -1.96
CA GLU A 143 26.27 3.78 -1.64
C GLU A 143 25.04 4.22 -2.45
N PRO A 144 24.20 3.28 -2.93
CA PRO A 144 22.97 3.64 -3.62
C PRO A 144 22.08 4.43 -2.67
N GLN A 145 21.67 5.64 -3.07
CA GLN A 145 20.70 6.40 -2.31
C GLN A 145 19.33 5.69 -2.39
N THR A 146 18.80 5.31 -1.23
CA THR A 146 17.47 4.70 -1.12
C THR A 146 16.50 5.61 -0.36
N GLU A 147 15.21 5.38 -0.57
CA GLU A 147 14.11 6.08 0.09
C GLU A 147 12.93 5.11 0.31
N PRO A 148 11.97 5.46 1.19
CA PRO A 148 10.72 4.71 1.31
C PRO A 148 9.99 4.56 -0.03
N PHE A 149 9.19 3.52 -0.17
CA PHE A 149 8.20 3.50 -1.26
C PHE A 149 7.12 4.55 -0.99
N TYR A 150 6.56 5.18 -2.01
CA TYR A 150 5.43 6.08 -1.87
C TYR A 150 4.24 5.52 -2.65
N ALA A 151 3.03 5.62 -2.09
CA ALA A 151 1.81 5.26 -2.79
C ALA A 151 1.55 6.22 -3.97
N SER A 152 1.96 7.48 -3.83
CA SER A 152 1.85 8.52 -4.87
C SER A 152 2.64 8.20 -6.14
N ASP A 153 3.75 7.46 -6.06
CA ASP A 153 4.50 6.97 -7.23
C ASP A 153 3.64 6.10 -8.17
N TYR A 154 2.53 5.55 -7.66
CA TYR A 154 1.64 4.65 -8.38
C TYR A 154 0.33 5.33 -8.84
N PHE A 155 0.17 6.64 -8.68
CA PHE A 155 -1.07 7.33 -9.05
C PHE A 155 -1.44 7.19 -10.53
N GLU A 156 -0.46 7.25 -11.44
CA GLU A 156 -0.75 7.01 -12.86
C GLU A 156 -1.30 5.60 -13.08
N GLN A 157 -0.72 4.62 -12.40
CA GLN A 157 -1.17 3.24 -12.51
C GLN A 157 -2.56 3.02 -11.89
N PHE A 158 -2.85 3.67 -10.76
CA PHE A 158 -4.19 3.64 -10.17
C PHE A 158 -5.23 4.28 -11.10
N PHE A 159 -4.86 5.37 -11.79
CA PHE A 159 -5.70 5.97 -12.81
C PHE A 159 -5.97 5.02 -13.98
N GLU A 160 -4.95 4.34 -14.50
CA GLU A 160 -5.11 3.36 -15.57
C GLU A 160 -5.97 2.16 -15.15
N TYR A 161 -5.83 1.67 -13.91
CA TYR A 161 -6.73 0.65 -13.37
C TYR A 161 -8.17 1.13 -13.26
N ALA A 162 -8.39 2.38 -12.87
CA ALA A 162 -9.72 2.99 -12.85
C ALA A 162 -10.32 3.06 -14.26
N VAL A 163 -9.55 3.47 -15.27
CA VAL A 163 -9.96 3.46 -16.70
C VAL A 163 -10.34 2.04 -17.14
N GLN A 164 -9.54 1.03 -16.79
CA GLN A 164 -9.87 -0.37 -17.10
C GLN A 164 -11.17 -0.84 -16.42
N LEU A 165 -11.43 -0.42 -15.18
CA LEU A 165 -12.68 -0.74 -14.49
C LEU A 165 -13.87 -0.08 -15.16
N ILE A 166 -13.75 1.18 -15.59
CA ILE A 166 -14.78 1.90 -16.35
C ILE A 166 -15.08 1.17 -17.66
N ASN A 167 -14.05 0.85 -18.45
CA ASN A 167 -14.19 0.14 -19.73
C ASN A 167 -14.84 -1.25 -19.58
N LYS A 168 -14.60 -1.92 -18.44
CA LYS A 168 -15.25 -3.20 -18.09
C LYS A 168 -16.66 -3.04 -17.50
N GLY A 169 -17.17 -1.81 -17.41
CA GLY A 169 -18.47 -1.49 -16.80
C GLY A 169 -18.52 -1.69 -15.28
N LYS A 170 -17.37 -1.81 -14.63
CA LYS A 170 -17.20 -2.10 -13.20
C LYS A 170 -16.96 -0.86 -12.32
N ALA A 171 -16.92 0.31 -12.91
CA ALA A 171 -16.89 1.58 -12.20
C ALA A 171 -17.74 2.63 -12.93
N TYR A 172 -18.21 3.64 -12.22
CA TYR A 172 -18.98 4.75 -12.77
C TYR A 172 -18.71 6.04 -11.99
N VAL A 173 -18.85 7.18 -12.65
CA VAL A 173 -18.79 8.50 -12.02
C VAL A 173 -20.14 8.80 -11.39
N ASP A 174 -20.14 9.18 -10.13
CA ASP A 174 -21.31 9.52 -9.32
C ASP A 174 -21.27 11.00 -8.95
N GLU A 175 -22.39 11.68 -9.17
CA GLU A 175 -22.59 13.12 -8.88
C GLU A 175 -23.52 13.32 -7.67
N LEU A 176 -23.85 12.26 -6.94
CA LEU A 176 -24.54 12.40 -5.66
C LEU A 176 -23.67 13.16 -4.66
N SER A 177 -24.32 14.02 -3.88
CA SER A 177 -23.68 14.65 -2.73
C SER A 177 -23.17 13.58 -1.75
N PRO A 178 -22.17 13.88 -0.90
CA PRO A 178 -21.72 12.93 0.12
C PRO A 178 -22.88 12.44 1.01
N THR A 179 -23.78 13.34 1.40
CA THR A 179 -24.96 13.01 2.21
C THR A 179 -25.95 12.09 1.49
N ASP A 180 -26.17 12.31 0.20
CA ASP A 180 -27.04 11.42 -0.60
C ASP A 180 -26.38 10.08 -0.84
N THR A 181 -25.07 10.06 -1.09
CA THR A 181 -24.29 8.82 -1.26
C THR A 181 -24.45 7.91 -0.04
N ASP A 182 -24.28 8.45 1.17
CA ASP A 182 -24.45 7.68 2.42
C ASP A 182 -25.89 7.19 2.59
N SER A 183 -26.89 8.04 2.34
CA SER A 183 -28.31 7.67 2.40
C SER A 183 -28.65 6.52 1.45
N TYR A 184 -28.14 6.58 0.21
CA TYR A 184 -28.36 5.56 -0.81
C TYR A 184 -27.64 4.24 -0.44
N ARG A 185 -26.44 4.31 0.13
CA ARG A 185 -25.70 3.14 0.61
C ARG A 185 -26.40 2.43 1.76
N VAL A 186 -26.93 3.18 2.73
CA VAL A 186 -27.67 2.61 3.86
C VAL A 186 -28.96 1.93 3.38
N SER A 187 -29.69 2.59 2.47
CA SER A 187 -30.96 2.07 1.92
C SER A 187 -30.80 1.00 0.83
N GLY A 188 -29.58 0.74 0.36
CA GLY A 188 -29.32 -0.19 -0.76
C GLY A 188 -29.88 0.31 -2.10
N LYS A 189 -30.13 1.61 -2.23
CA LYS A 189 -30.67 2.24 -3.44
C LYS A 189 -29.55 2.55 -4.42
N GLU A 190 -29.74 2.18 -5.68
CA GLU A 190 -28.80 2.50 -6.75
C GLU A 190 -28.74 4.00 -7.01
N SER A 191 -27.53 4.53 -7.24
CA SER A 191 -27.35 5.91 -7.72
C SER A 191 -28.02 6.06 -9.09
N PRO A 192 -28.70 7.20 -9.37
CA PRO A 192 -29.24 7.50 -10.69
C PRO A 192 -28.16 7.46 -11.80
N PHE A 193 -26.90 7.69 -11.42
CA PHE A 193 -25.75 7.75 -12.33
C PHE A 193 -25.10 6.39 -12.58
N ARG A 194 -25.51 5.32 -11.87
CA ARG A 194 -24.90 3.99 -11.99
C ARG A 194 -25.06 3.35 -13.37
N GLY A 195 -26.09 3.77 -14.11
CA GLY A 195 -26.42 3.29 -15.46
C GLY A 195 -25.64 3.95 -16.60
N ARG A 196 -24.75 4.91 -16.33
CA ARG A 196 -23.93 5.59 -17.34
C ARG A 196 -23.14 4.62 -18.21
N SER A 197 -22.97 4.97 -19.49
CA SER A 197 -22.15 4.18 -20.41
C SER A 197 -20.65 4.30 -20.06
N PRO A 198 -19.80 3.34 -20.45
CA PRO A 198 -18.36 3.46 -20.29
C PRO A 198 -17.78 4.74 -20.90
N GLU A 199 -18.30 5.17 -22.06
CA GLU A 199 -17.84 6.37 -22.76
C GLU A 199 -18.17 7.65 -21.98
N GLU A 200 -19.38 7.77 -21.44
CA GLU A 200 -19.77 8.90 -20.60
C GLU A 200 -18.93 8.95 -19.32
N ASN A 201 -18.74 7.81 -18.65
CA ASN A 201 -17.93 7.72 -17.44
C ASN A 201 -16.47 8.09 -17.71
N LEU A 202 -15.89 7.63 -18.81
CA LEU A 202 -14.51 7.94 -19.17
C LEU A 202 -14.35 9.45 -19.45
N GLY A 203 -15.29 10.05 -20.18
CA GLY A 203 -15.30 11.48 -20.43
C GLY A 203 -15.38 12.29 -19.13
N LEU A 204 -16.27 11.93 -18.21
CA LEU A 204 -16.37 12.59 -16.90
C LEU A 204 -15.11 12.41 -16.06
N PHE A 205 -14.55 11.19 -16.02
CA PHE A 205 -13.37 10.88 -15.22
C PHE A 205 -12.11 11.62 -15.71
N GLN A 206 -11.96 11.78 -17.02
CA GLN A 206 -10.89 12.61 -17.60
C GLN A 206 -11.04 14.09 -17.23
N ARG A 207 -12.27 14.61 -17.23
CA ARG A 207 -12.58 16.00 -16.83
C ARG A 207 -12.37 16.23 -15.32
N MET A 208 -12.62 15.21 -14.49
CA MET A 208 -12.25 15.22 -13.07
C MET A 208 -10.74 15.36 -12.90
N ARG A 209 -9.95 14.55 -13.62
CA ARG A 209 -8.47 14.65 -13.61
C ARG A 209 -7.97 16.01 -14.11
N ALA A 210 -8.67 16.63 -15.06
CA ALA A 210 -8.36 17.97 -15.56
C ALA A 210 -8.77 19.11 -14.60
N GLY A 211 -9.43 18.82 -13.47
CA GLY A 211 -9.85 19.82 -12.49
C GLY A 211 -11.06 20.66 -12.93
N GLU A 212 -11.92 20.13 -13.81
CA GLU A 212 -13.10 20.87 -14.29
C GLU A 212 -14.24 20.99 -13.27
N PHE A 213 -14.21 20.18 -12.22
CA PHE A 213 -15.24 20.15 -11.18
C PHE A 213 -14.66 20.58 -9.83
N PRO A 214 -15.45 21.27 -8.99
CA PRO A 214 -15.00 21.61 -7.64
C PRO A 214 -14.90 20.36 -6.74
N ASP A 215 -14.14 20.49 -5.66
CA ASP A 215 -13.94 19.41 -4.69
C ASP A 215 -15.27 18.83 -4.19
N GLY A 216 -15.35 17.49 -4.17
CA GLY A 216 -16.52 16.76 -3.71
C GLY A 216 -17.72 16.75 -4.65
N PHE A 217 -17.62 17.35 -5.85
CA PHE A 217 -18.72 17.37 -6.83
C PHE A 217 -18.95 16.01 -7.48
N CYS A 218 -17.88 15.32 -7.87
CA CYS A 218 -17.93 13.99 -8.48
C CYS A 218 -17.04 13.01 -7.72
N THR A 219 -17.45 11.74 -7.68
CA THR A 219 -16.60 10.62 -7.21
C THR A 219 -16.62 9.48 -8.22
N LEU A 220 -15.53 8.72 -8.31
CA LEU A 220 -15.54 7.45 -9.04
C LEU A 220 -15.90 6.33 -8.05
N ARG A 221 -16.93 5.54 -8.37
CA ARG A 221 -17.39 4.44 -7.52
C ARG A 221 -17.29 3.10 -8.24
N ALA A 222 -16.91 2.07 -7.49
CA ALA A 222 -16.99 0.69 -7.97
C ALA A 222 -18.46 0.24 -8.12
N LYS A 223 -18.73 -0.58 -9.14
CA LYS A 223 -20.02 -1.20 -9.39
C LYS A 223 -19.99 -2.63 -8.87
N ILE A 224 -20.43 -2.82 -7.62
CA ILE A 224 -20.44 -4.12 -6.94
C ILE A 224 -21.88 -4.56 -6.70
N ASP A 225 -22.42 -4.43 -5.48
CA ASP A 225 -23.75 -4.93 -5.12
C ASP A 225 -24.39 -4.07 -4.01
N MET A 226 -25.37 -3.24 -4.39
CA MET A 226 -26.09 -2.40 -3.44
C MET A 226 -26.97 -3.20 -2.46
N GLN A 227 -27.25 -4.47 -2.75
CA GLN A 227 -28.00 -5.36 -1.85
C GLN A 227 -27.08 -6.13 -0.89
N SER A 228 -25.76 -5.96 -0.99
CA SER A 228 -24.82 -6.71 -0.15
C SER A 228 -25.09 -6.45 1.34
N PRO A 229 -25.05 -7.46 2.22
CA PRO A 229 -25.13 -7.24 3.66
C PRO A 229 -23.90 -6.49 4.19
N ASN A 230 -22.80 -6.46 3.44
CA ASN A 230 -21.62 -5.68 3.76
C ASN A 230 -21.73 -4.28 3.12
N VAL A 231 -21.86 -3.24 3.96
CA VAL A 231 -21.97 -1.84 3.50
C VAL A 231 -20.76 -1.37 2.70
N TRP A 232 -19.59 -1.98 2.89
CA TRP A 232 -18.38 -1.67 2.12
C TRP A 232 -18.40 -2.21 0.68
N MET A 233 -19.34 -3.12 0.38
CA MET A 233 -19.56 -3.66 -0.97
C MET A 233 -20.65 -2.90 -1.74
N ARG A 234 -21.12 -1.76 -1.21
CA ARG A 234 -22.16 -0.88 -1.77
C ARG A 234 -21.57 0.48 -2.19
#